data_AF-A0A2W5QEU8-F1
#
_entry.id   AF-A0A2W5QEU8-F1
#
_cell.length_a   1.000
_cell.length_b   1.000
_cell.length_c   1.000
_cell.angle_alpha   90.00
_cell.angle_beta   90.00
_cell.angle_gamma   90.00
#
_symmetry.space_group_name_H-M   'P 1'
#
loop_
_entity.id
_entity.type
_entity.pdbx_description
1 polymer ?
#
loop_
_entity_poly.entity_id
_entity_poly.type
_entity_poly.pdbx_seq_one_letter_code
_entity_poly.pdbx_strand_id
1 'polypeptide(L)'
;MRQAIQARPTLTRWLLAGPGAVLLGLVTMCAMAIWVPAGSAGVNNIAIPIILTPLLWAIPFFYATLEPNLERATAVMTAATLVQGLLLAFALA
;
A
#
# COMPACT_ATOMS: atom_id res chain seq x y z
N MET A 1 16.31 -11.25 -7.64
CA MET A 1 15.53 -10.69 -6.52
C MET A 1 15.56 -11.56 -5.26
N ARG A 2 15.22 -12.85 -5.32
CA ARG A 2 15.25 -13.77 -4.15
C ARG A 2 16.52 -13.67 -3.30
N GLN A 3 17.69 -13.81 -3.93
CA GLN A 3 18.99 -13.72 -3.24
C GLN A 3 19.20 -12.40 -2.50
N ALA A 4 18.77 -11.26 -3.07
CA ALA A 4 18.90 -9.95 -2.44
C ALA A 4 17.95 -9.77 -1.24
N ILE A 5 16.72 -10.30 -1.34
CA ILE A 5 15.72 -10.28 -0.24
C ILE A 5 16.22 -11.09 0.95
N GLN A 6 16.79 -12.27 0.68
CA GLN A 6 17.29 -13.17 1.72
C GLN A 6 18.65 -12.74 2.30
N ALA A 7 19.41 -11.90 1.58
CA ALA A 7 20.71 -11.45 2.05
C ALA A 7 20.65 -10.57 3.31
N ARG A 8 19.54 -9.83 3.52
CA ARG A 8 19.37 -8.89 4.65
C ARG A 8 17.93 -8.91 5.19
N PRO A 9 17.48 -10.02 5.80
CA PRO A 9 16.07 -10.24 6.14
C PRO A 9 15.51 -9.18 7.10
N THR A 10 16.29 -8.73 8.09
CA THR A 10 15.89 -7.69 9.04
C THR A 10 15.71 -6.33 8.36
N LEU A 11 16.65 -5.95 7.47
CA LEU A 11 16.55 -4.69 6.74
C LEU A 11 15.37 -4.72 5.76
N THR A 12 15.18 -5.82 5.05
CA THR A 12 14.02 -5.98 4.16
C THR A 12 12.72 -5.86 4.93
N ARG A 13 12.60 -6.51 6.09
CA ARG A 13 11.41 -6.40 6.93
C ARG A 13 11.20 -4.98 7.46
N TRP A 14 12.27 -4.29 7.87
CA TRP A 14 12.20 -2.90 8.31
C TRP A 14 11.75 -1.96 7.18
N LEU A 15 12.27 -2.14 5.96
CA LEU A 15 11.86 -1.36 4.79
C LEU A 15 10.40 -1.61 4.41
N LEU A 16 9.96 -2.87 4.42
CA LEU A 16 8.57 -3.23 4.11
C LEU A 16 7.60 -2.70 5.18
N ALA A 17 7.88 -2.94 6.45
CA ALA A 17 7.00 -2.54 7.55
C ALA A 17 7.05 -1.03 7.85
N GLY A 18 8.17 -0.36 7.60
CA GLY A 18 8.31 1.08 7.81
C GLY A 18 7.85 1.88 6.59
N PRO A 19 8.79 2.39 5.78
CA PRO A 19 8.46 3.27 4.65
C PRO A 19 7.59 2.58 3.59
N GLY A 20 7.73 1.28 3.37
CA GLY A 20 6.94 0.53 2.39
C GLY A 20 5.45 0.48 2.73
N ALA A 21 5.10 0.20 3.99
CA ALA A 21 3.73 0.18 4.46
C ALA A 21 3.09 1.57 4.42
N VAL A 22 3.85 2.61 4.78
CA VAL A 22 3.39 4.01 4.66
C VAL A 22 3.13 4.37 3.20
N LEU A 23 4.06 4.07 2.30
CA LEU A 23 3.92 4.36 0.88
C LEU A 23 2.70 3.66 0.28
N LEU A 24 2.53 2.35 0.55
CA LEU A 24 1.40 1.57 0.08
C LEU A 24 0.08 2.13 0.65
N GLY A 25 0.03 2.47 1.94
CA GLY A 25 -1.15 3.07 2.55
C GLY A 25 -1.54 4.40 1.89
N LEU A 26 -0.57 5.30 1.70
CA LEU A 26 -0.78 6.61 1.08
C LEU A 26 -1.22 6.49 -0.38
N VAL A 27 -0.53 5.67 -1.18
CA VAL A 27 -0.86 5.52 -2.60
C VAL A 27 -2.24 4.87 -2.77
N THR A 28 -2.61 3.95 -1.86
CA THR A 28 -3.95 3.36 -1.82
C THR A 28 -4.99 4.43 -1.46
N MET A 29 -4.74 5.25 -0.44
CA MET A 29 -5.63 6.35 -0.06
C MET A 29 -5.87 7.33 -1.21
N CYS A 30 -4.82 7.67 -1.97
CA CYS A 30 -4.95 8.51 -3.16
C CYS A 30 -5.77 7.82 -4.27
N ALA A 31 -5.46 6.56 -4.57
CA ALA A 31 -6.14 5.81 -5.60
C ALA A 31 -7.62 5.52 -5.29
N MET A 32 -8.01 5.51 -4.01
CA MET A 32 -9.40 5.38 -3.59
C MET A 32 -10.32 6.44 -4.18
N ALA A 33 -9.82 7.65 -4.48
CA ALA A 33 -10.62 8.67 -5.14
C ALA A 33 -11.16 8.20 -6.51
N ILE A 34 -10.53 7.21 -7.14
CA ILE A 34 -10.84 6.70 -8.47
C ILE A 34 -11.87 5.56 -8.41
N TRP A 35 -11.74 4.66 -7.43
CA TRP A 35 -12.57 3.45 -7.36
C TRP A 35 -13.64 3.46 -6.25
N VAL A 36 -13.60 4.41 -5.32
CA VAL A 36 -14.72 4.67 -4.39
C VAL A 36 -15.78 5.50 -5.13
N PRO A 37 -17.08 5.14 -5.05
CA PRO A 37 -18.13 5.90 -5.71
C PRO A 37 -18.40 7.23 -5.01
N ALA A 38 -18.66 8.27 -5.82
CA ALA A 38 -18.99 9.60 -5.33
C ALA A 38 -20.22 9.59 -4.42
N GLY A 39 -20.12 10.30 -3.29
CA GLY A 39 -21.24 10.51 -2.37
C GLY A 39 -22.24 11.54 -2.90
N SER A 40 -23.46 11.52 -2.36
CA SER A 40 -24.57 12.41 -2.74
C SER A 40 -24.27 13.91 -2.54
N ALA A 41 -23.30 14.24 -1.70
CA ALA A 41 -22.89 15.62 -1.40
C ALA A 41 -22.01 16.27 -2.48
N GLY A 42 -21.61 15.54 -3.53
CA GLY A 42 -20.72 16.07 -4.58
C GLY A 42 -19.27 16.35 -4.13
N VAL A 43 -18.99 16.22 -2.82
CA VAL A 43 -17.64 16.19 -2.27
C VAL A 43 -17.12 14.76 -2.41
N ASN A 44 -16.18 14.58 -3.34
CA ASN A 44 -15.63 13.28 -3.69
C ASN A 44 -15.12 12.52 -2.45
N ASN A 45 -15.41 11.21 -2.40
CA ASN A 45 -14.55 10.06 -2.08
C ASN A 45 -13.46 10.18 -1.02
N ILE A 46 -13.47 11.16 -0.11
CA ILE A 46 -12.36 11.48 0.80
C ILE A 46 -12.65 11.02 2.23
N ALA A 47 -13.92 11.05 2.66
CA ALA A 47 -14.29 10.63 4.01
C ALA A 47 -13.90 9.17 4.28
N ILE A 48 -14.22 8.25 3.36
CA ILE A 48 -13.89 6.82 3.50
C ILE A 48 -12.37 6.62 3.56
N PRO A 49 -11.55 7.13 2.62
CA PRO A 49 -10.09 7.02 2.72
C PRO A 49 -9.51 7.59 4.00
N ILE A 50 -9.96 8.78 4.44
CA ILE A 50 -9.47 9.40 5.67
C ILE A 50 -9.78 8.56 6.90
N ILE A 51 -11.02 8.10 7.02
CA ILE A 51 -11.45 7.24 8.13
C ILE A 51 -10.68 5.93 8.12
N LEU A 52 -10.40 5.38 6.93
CA LEU A 52 -9.65 4.14 6.75
C LEU A 52 -8.12 4.32 6.81
N THR A 53 -7.57 5.54 6.83
CA THR A 53 -6.12 5.77 6.86
C THR A 53 -5.37 4.92 7.89
N PRO A 54 -5.85 4.77 9.15
CA PRO A 54 -5.18 3.89 10.10
C PRO A 54 -5.12 2.43 9.64
N LEU A 55 -6.17 1.94 8.98
CA LEU A 55 -6.23 0.58 8.44
C LEU A 55 -5.41 0.42 7.16
N LEU A 56 -5.43 1.42 6.28
CA LEU A 56 -4.63 1.44 5.05
C LEU A 56 -3.14 1.32 5.34
N TRP A 57 -2.68 1.84 6.48
CA TRP A 57 -1.32 1.63 6.98
C TRP A 57 -1.18 0.32 7.80
N ALA A 58 -2.10 0.06 8.73
CA ALA A 58 -1.97 -1.07 9.66
C ALA A 58 -1.96 -2.42 8.93
N ILE A 59 -2.79 -2.59 7.90
CA ILE A 59 -2.86 -3.84 7.13
C ILE A 59 -1.49 -4.19 6.50
N PRO A 60 -0.85 -3.33 5.68
CA PRO A 60 0.45 -3.65 5.12
C PRO A 60 1.57 -3.70 6.17
N PHE A 61 1.49 -2.92 7.26
CA PHE A 61 2.41 -3.02 8.39
C PHE A 61 2.36 -4.41 9.04
N PHE A 62 1.17 -4.86 9.45
CA PHE A 62 0.98 -6.16 10.07
C PHE A 62 1.30 -7.29 9.09
N TYR A 63 0.95 -7.14 7.82
CA TYR A 63 1.35 -8.11 6.80
C TYR A 63 2.87 -8.25 6.69
N ALA A 64 3.61 -7.13 6.60
CA ALA A 64 5.07 -7.14 6.53
C ALA A 64 5.73 -7.75 7.78
N THR A 65 5.11 -7.59 8.95
CA THR A 65 5.66 -8.06 10.23
C THR A 65 5.28 -9.50 10.57
N LEU A 66 4.10 -9.97 10.16
CA LEU A 66 3.61 -11.31 10.45
C LEU A 66 3.97 -12.33 9.38
N GLU A 67 4.21 -11.89 8.14
CA GLU A 67 4.50 -12.79 7.04
C GLU A 67 5.85 -13.52 7.21
N PRO A 68 5.88 -14.87 7.25
CA PRO A 68 7.13 -15.62 7.35
C PRO A 68 7.97 -15.55 6.06
N ASN A 69 7.34 -15.55 4.90
CA ASN A 69 8.02 -15.54 3.60
C ASN A 69 8.25 -14.10 3.10
N LEU A 70 9.46 -13.59 3.33
CA LEU A 70 9.85 -12.24 2.92
C LEU A 70 9.75 -11.98 1.41
N GLU A 71 9.93 -13.01 0.58
CA GLU A 71 9.79 -12.86 -0.86
C GLU A 71 8.33 -12.63 -1.24
N ARG A 72 7.41 -13.37 -0.62
CA ARG A 72 5.97 -13.17 -0.79
C ARG A 72 5.55 -11.81 -0.24
N ALA A 73 6.07 -11.41 0.92
CA ALA A 73 5.81 -10.09 1.49
C ALA A 73 6.22 -8.99 0.51
N THR A 74 7.45 -9.06 0.00
CA THR A 74 7.99 -8.12 -0.99
C THR A 74 7.14 -8.09 -2.25
N ALA A 75 6.86 -9.26 -2.85
CA ALA A 75 6.12 -9.35 -4.09
C ALA A 75 4.71 -8.76 -3.97
N VAL A 76 3.97 -9.12 -2.92
CA VAL A 76 2.60 -8.64 -2.70
C VAL A 76 2.58 -7.13 -2.46
N MET A 77 3.44 -6.62 -1.60
CA MET A 77 3.46 -5.17 -1.29
C MET A 77 3.91 -4.33 -2.49
N THR A 78 4.93 -4.78 -3.23
CA THR A 78 5.35 -4.11 -4.46
C THR A 78 4.25 -4.15 -5.52
N ALA A 79 3.61 -5.30 -5.75
CA ALA A 79 2.52 -5.43 -6.71
C ALA A 79 1.33 -4.52 -6.33
N ALA A 80 0.91 -4.53 -5.06
CA ALA A 80 -0.17 -3.66 -4.59
C ALA A 80 0.17 -2.18 -4.77
N THR A 81 1.40 -1.77 -4.45
CA THR A 81 1.86 -0.38 -4.63
C THR A 81 1.83 0.02 -6.10
N LEU A 82 2.30 -0.86 -6.99
CA LEU A 82 2.30 -0.61 -8.43
C LEU A 82 0.89 -0.54 -9.01
N VAL A 83 -0.01 -1.44 -8.61
CA VAL A 83 -1.40 -1.43 -9.09
C VAL A 83 -2.09 -0.10 -8.73
N GLN A 84 -1.99 0.32 -7.47
CA GLN A 84 -2.59 1.57 -7.01
C GLN A 84 -1.91 2.80 -7.63
N GLY A 85 -0.56 2.79 -7.72
CA GLY A 85 0.21 3.87 -8.32
C GLY A 85 -0.02 4.03 -9.83
N LEU A 86 -0.14 2.92 -10.56
CA LEU A 86 -0.46 2.94 -11.99
C LEU A 86 -1.89 3.44 -12.21
N LEU A 87 -2.85 2.99 -11.40
CA LEU A 87 -4.22 3.50 -11.47
C LEU A 87 -4.26 5.02 -11.30
N LEU A 88 -3.50 5.54 -10.32
CA LEU A 88 -3.34 6.98 -10.11
C LEU A 88 -2.66 7.67 -11.29
N ALA A 89 -1.58 7.10 -11.82
CA ALA A 89 -0.87 7.66 -12.97
C ALA A 89 -1.76 7.77 -14.21
N PHE A 90 -2.57 6.74 -14.50
CA PHE A 90 -3.51 6.77 -15.62
C PHE A 90 -4.66 7.75 -15.43
N ALA A 91 -5.12 7.97 -14.19
CA ALA A 91 -6.17 8.94 -13.90
C ALA A 91 -5.70 10.40 -13.99
N LEU A 92 -4.38 10.64 -13.92
CA LEU A 92 -3.75 11.97 -13.98
C LEU A 92 -3.15 12.32 -15.34
N ALA A 93 -3.04 11.35 -16.25
CA ALA A 93 -2.51 11.53 -17.60
C ALA A 93 -3.59 12.03 -18.58
#